data_AF-A0A8J5VGA7-F1
#
_entry.id   AF-A0A8J5VGA7-F1
#
_cell.length_a   1.000
_cell.length_b   1.000
_cell.length_c   1.000
_cell.angle_alpha   90.00
_cell.angle_beta   90.00
_cell.angle_gamma   90.00
#
_symmetry.space_group_name_H-M   'P 1'
#
loop_
_entity.id
_entity.type
_entity.pdbx_description
1 polymer ?
#
loop_
_entity_poly.entity_id
_entity_poly.type
_entity_poly.pdbx_seq_one_letter_code
_entity_poly.pdbx_strand_id
1 'polypeptide(L)'
;MPLFKRKPFSLLEAPKDLDPKEQVFQIRFTKEIFQDYKDYINRLNLYRQRVWTCKISGKSNLTFEEALVSEHHAVAKAQKLPTELMAPVLRMIQYSTLGLYELVNKIYDVLQEDVFEGLELYAKQDGLEASCRILKILESDGTKMYEVGWLHRDKTVINMSVIKAADLIRRRAPVSRNTLKIFIRDATSQNAPWIIHENLAKRYGISIEPPNDMMLGEGLQKKGRKRHEDGPAGDAIKKLKNDEEHAYAPIKYPIDDLLVRPADDLVFSKRPPLSTDFRVPRYSVGDLFMVWDFCLSFGRVLNLSPFSLADLENAICHKESNVLLVEIHGAIFHLLIKDEGDYFTVLQNKKRKLKQVTLVTWTEYLCDFLEMTKMDELSNNIATVRKGYYSLIDTDVKLKILRELVDDAITTYPIREKLSEWADQRQALAATKRESTRKAKEEQNSNMGEVKGGNESVDDQSKGKEEKDTCNISRSKTEGKRNGAQHLETEIEKLSICSSPIGKDRHYNRYWFFRREGRLFVESADSREWGYYSTKEELDALMSSLNIKGIRERALKRQLDKLYIKISNVLEKRSKEITNKLLLEEAVLRRSTRVRAQPRDNPSMAFLKYVNKWKDN
;
A
#
# COMPACT_ATOMS: atom_id res chain seq x y z
N MET A 1 5.89 27.77 1.98
CA MET A 1 6.96 27.53 1.00
C MET A 1 7.99 26.59 1.61
N PRO A 2 8.32 25.50 0.89
CA PRO A 2 9.29 24.50 1.34
C PRO A 2 10.67 25.09 1.60
N LEU A 3 11.36 24.52 2.60
CA LEU A 3 12.70 24.93 3.00
C LEU A 3 13.76 24.11 2.26
N PHE A 4 14.74 24.77 1.66
CA PHE A 4 15.91 24.13 1.08
C PHE A 4 16.95 23.90 2.17
N LYS A 5 17.30 22.63 2.47
CA LYS A 5 18.25 22.30 3.56
C LYS A 5 17.92 23.01 4.89
N ARG A 6 16.62 23.12 5.21
CA ARG A 6 16.08 23.81 6.40
C ARG A 6 16.24 25.34 6.43
N LYS A 7 16.55 25.97 5.30
CA LYS A 7 16.58 27.43 5.13
C LYS A 7 15.46 27.90 4.20
N PRO A 8 14.95 29.14 4.36
CA PRO A 8 14.04 29.74 3.40
C PRO A 8 14.64 29.74 1.98
N PHE A 9 13.79 29.50 0.98
CA PHE A 9 14.20 29.47 -0.43
C PHE A 9 13.32 30.43 -1.23
N SER A 10 13.95 31.33 -1.99
CA SER A 10 13.28 32.28 -2.87
C SER A 10 13.16 31.74 -4.30
N LEU A 11 11.99 31.98 -4.90
CA LEU A 11 11.77 31.74 -6.33
C LEU A 11 12.47 32.83 -7.15
N LEU A 12 12.82 32.51 -8.39
CA LEU A 12 13.34 33.50 -9.33
C LEU A 12 12.18 34.41 -9.77
N GLU A 13 12.48 35.70 -9.93
CA GLU A 13 11.55 36.65 -10.52
C GLU A 13 11.35 36.34 -12.01
N ALA A 14 10.15 36.64 -12.52
CA ALA A 14 9.87 36.50 -13.94
C ALA A 14 10.76 37.45 -14.76
N PRO A 15 11.30 37.02 -15.91
CA PRO A 15 12.01 37.91 -16.82
C PRO A 15 11.11 39.09 -17.23
N LYS A 16 11.64 40.31 -17.19
CA LYS A 16 10.86 41.54 -17.45
C LYS A 16 10.64 41.81 -18.94
N ASP A 17 11.44 41.18 -19.81
CA ASP A 17 11.49 41.42 -21.25
C ASP A 17 10.93 40.22 -22.03
N LEU A 18 9.69 39.82 -21.74
CA LEU A 18 9.01 38.70 -22.40
C LEU A 18 8.06 39.21 -23.50
N ASP A 19 8.29 38.82 -24.75
CA ASP A 19 7.33 39.04 -25.84
C ASP A 19 6.13 38.07 -25.67
N PRO A 20 4.87 38.54 -25.76
CA PRO A 20 3.67 37.69 -25.70
C PRO A 20 3.63 36.49 -26.66
N LYS A 21 4.43 36.49 -27.74
CA LYS A 21 4.50 35.39 -28.72
C LYS A 21 5.72 34.46 -28.53
N GLU A 22 6.60 34.74 -27.57
CA GLU A 22 7.84 33.99 -27.36
C GLU A 22 7.55 32.63 -26.67
N GLN A 23 8.18 31.56 -27.17
CA GLN A 23 8.08 30.25 -26.54
C GLN A 23 9.02 30.17 -25.35
N VAL A 24 8.48 29.88 -24.17
CA VAL A 24 9.24 29.83 -22.91
C VAL A 24 9.01 28.53 -22.16
N PHE A 25 9.97 28.16 -21.31
CA PHE A 25 9.87 26.99 -20.45
C PHE A 25 9.37 27.39 -19.06
N GLN A 26 8.25 26.82 -18.63
CA GLN A 26 7.68 27.10 -17.32
C GLN A 26 7.72 25.89 -16.39
N ILE A 27 8.13 26.09 -15.14
CA ILE A 27 8.02 25.05 -14.11
C ILE A 27 6.59 25.02 -13.59
N ARG A 28 5.91 23.89 -13.77
CA ARG A 28 4.45 23.74 -13.55
C ARG A 28 3.95 24.20 -12.17
N PHE A 29 4.74 23.98 -11.11
CA PHE A 29 4.34 24.16 -9.71
C PHE A 29 4.92 25.43 -9.04
N THR A 30 6.04 25.98 -9.53
CA THR A 30 6.56 27.29 -9.07
C THR A 30 6.16 28.45 -9.98
N LYS A 31 5.70 28.14 -11.21
CA LYS A 31 5.39 29.11 -12.27
C LYS A 31 6.58 29.96 -12.73
N GLU A 32 7.80 29.64 -12.30
CA GLU A 32 9.03 30.27 -12.80
C GLU A 32 9.18 30.02 -14.31
N ILE A 33 9.58 31.06 -15.03
CA ILE A 33 9.71 31.10 -16.48
C ILE A 33 11.18 31.21 -16.84
N PHE A 34 11.61 30.44 -17.84
CA PHE A 34 12.97 30.38 -18.34
C PHE A 34 12.95 30.49 -19.87
N GLN A 35 13.85 31.31 -20.42
CA GLN A 35 14.09 31.39 -21.86
C GLN A 35 15.07 30.29 -22.32
N ASP A 36 16.12 30.00 -21.54
CA ASP A 36 17.06 28.92 -21.82
C ASP A 36 16.59 27.57 -21.22
N TYR A 37 16.64 26.53 -22.06
CA TYR A 37 16.35 25.15 -21.67
C TYR A 37 17.34 24.61 -20.62
N LYS A 38 18.62 25.01 -20.69
CA LYS A 38 19.63 24.53 -19.72
C LYS A 38 19.32 25.00 -18.30
N ASP A 39 18.97 26.28 -18.15
CA ASP A 39 18.60 26.86 -16.86
C ASP A 39 17.29 26.28 -16.32
N TYR A 40 16.31 26.09 -17.20
CA TYR A 40 15.07 25.38 -16.88
C TYR A 40 15.33 23.99 -16.29
N ILE A 41 16.15 23.17 -16.97
CA ILE A 41 16.47 21.81 -16.52
C ILE A 41 17.29 21.84 -15.24
N ASN A 42 18.23 22.76 -15.07
CA ASN A 42 19.01 22.91 -13.84
C ASN A 42 18.11 23.25 -12.64
N ARG A 43 17.19 24.20 -12.80
CA ARG A 43 16.23 24.57 -11.76
C ARG A 43 15.25 23.43 -11.47
N LEU A 44 14.75 22.75 -12.50
CA LEU A 44 13.86 21.60 -12.34
C LEU A 44 14.56 20.45 -11.60
N ASN A 45 15.84 20.21 -11.88
CA ASN A 45 16.65 19.21 -11.19
C ASN A 45 16.86 19.55 -9.72
N LEU A 46 17.05 20.83 -9.36
CA LEU A 46 17.11 21.28 -7.97
C LEU A 46 15.82 20.96 -7.20
N TYR A 47 14.65 21.22 -7.81
CA TYR A 47 13.35 20.90 -7.20
C TYR A 47 13.10 19.40 -7.05
N ARG A 48 13.71 18.57 -7.91
CA ARG A 48 13.64 17.10 -7.85
C ARG A 48 14.59 16.49 -6.82
N GLN A 49 15.54 17.24 -6.27
CA GLN A 49 16.41 16.74 -5.20
C GLN A 49 15.63 16.52 -3.90
N ARG A 50 15.92 15.45 -3.15
CA ARG A 50 15.30 15.17 -1.84
C ARG A 50 15.97 15.95 -0.69
N VAL A 51 16.13 17.25 -0.87
CA VAL A 51 16.76 18.17 0.10
C VAL A 51 15.78 19.18 0.69
N TRP A 52 14.51 19.08 0.29
CA TRP A 52 13.45 19.96 0.73
C TRP A 52 12.81 19.45 2.02
N THR A 53 12.45 20.40 2.86
CA THR A 53 11.74 20.17 4.11
C THR A 53 10.45 20.95 4.08
N CYS A 54 9.33 20.29 4.35
CA CYS A 54 8.04 20.95 4.51
C CYS A 54 8.12 21.91 5.71
N LYS A 55 7.86 23.21 5.50
CA LYS A 55 7.97 24.23 6.57
C LYS A 55 7.01 23.92 7.72
N ILE A 56 5.80 23.46 7.38
CA ILE A 56 4.68 23.31 8.31
C ILE A 56 4.76 21.97 9.06
N SER A 57 4.85 20.85 8.33
CA SER A 57 4.96 19.52 8.96
C SER A 57 6.34 19.24 9.55
N GLY A 58 7.40 19.89 9.04
CA GLY A 58 8.79 19.63 9.39
C GLY A 58 9.35 18.31 8.83
N LYS A 59 8.61 17.61 7.95
CA LYS A 59 9.11 16.43 7.25
C LYS A 59 10.23 16.83 6.29
N SER A 60 11.36 16.16 6.41
CA SER A 60 12.57 16.39 5.59
C SER A 60 12.77 15.26 4.58
N ASN A 61 13.74 15.43 3.68
CA ASN A 61 14.06 14.50 2.59
C ASN A 61 12.94 14.33 1.54
N LEU A 62 12.22 15.42 1.29
CA LEU A 62 11.18 15.51 0.27
C LEU A 62 11.74 16.21 -0.97
N THR A 63 11.14 15.95 -2.13
CA THR A 63 11.24 16.84 -3.29
C THR A 63 10.45 18.13 -3.04
N PHE A 64 10.66 19.17 -3.84
CA PHE A 64 9.93 20.42 -3.69
C PHE A 64 8.41 20.23 -3.83
N GLU A 65 7.99 19.44 -4.82
CA GLU A 65 6.57 19.13 -5.08
C GLU A 65 5.96 18.27 -3.97
N GLU A 66 6.66 17.23 -3.50
CA GLU A 66 6.22 16.45 -2.34
C GLU A 66 6.14 17.33 -1.07
N ALA A 67 7.07 18.27 -0.90
CA ALA A 67 7.05 19.19 0.22
C ALA A 67 5.87 20.17 0.13
N LEU A 68 5.51 20.65 -1.07
CA LEU A 68 4.31 21.47 -1.32
C LEU A 68 3.03 20.70 -1.01
N VAL A 69 2.88 19.46 -1.50
CA VAL A 69 1.72 18.61 -1.18
C VAL A 69 1.66 18.34 0.32
N SER A 70 2.81 18.10 0.96
CA SER A 70 2.89 17.94 2.41
C SER A 70 2.56 19.22 3.17
N GLU A 71 2.85 20.42 2.63
CA GLU A 71 2.42 21.70 3.21
C GLU A 71 0.90 21.82 3.12
N HIS A 72 0.31 21.58 1.94
CA HIS A 72 -1.14 21.63 1.74
C HIS A 72 -1.88 20.67 2.70
N HIS A 73 -1.42 19.42 2.81
CA HIS A 73 -2.00 18.45 3.74
C HIS A 73 -1.78 18.83 5.21
N ALA A 74 -0.71 19.55 5.53
CA ALA A 74 -0.44 20.02 6.89
C ALA A 74 -1.34 21.21 7.25
N VAL A 75 -1.55 22.17 6.33
CA VAL A 75 -2.51 23.27 6.48
C VAL A 75 -3.92 22.73 6.67
N ALA A 76 -4.36 21.79 5.83
CA ALA A 76 -5.67 21.15 5.96
C ALA A 76 -5.84 20.40 7.30
N LYS A 77 -4.75 19.92 7.91
CA LYS A 77 -4.77 19.33 9.26
C LYS A 77 -4.75 20.37 10.36
N ALA A 78 -4.07 21.50 10.17
CA ALA A 78 -4.10 22.63 11.11
C ALA A 78 -5.50 23.24 11.20
N GLN A 79 -6.21 23.33 10.06
CA GLN A 79 -7.59 23.82 9.98
C GLN A 79 -8.63 22.92 10.68
N LYS A 80 -8.27 21.67 11.05
CA LYS A 80 -9.13 20.80 11.85
C LYS A 80 -9.14 21.15 13.34
N LEU A 81 -8.33 22.12 13.77
CA LEU A 81 -8.36 22.62 15.13
C LEU A 81 -9.70 23.36 15.35
N PRO A 82 -10.50 22.99 16.38
CA PRO A 82 -11.75 23.69 16.67
C PRO A 82 -11.53 25.20 16.82
N THR A 83 -12.41 25.98 16.20
CA THR A 83 -12.33 27.44 16.16
C THR A 83 -12.28 28.08 17.54
N GLU A 84 -12.88 27.43 18.53
CA GLU A 84 -12.97 27.80 19.93
C GLU A 84 -11.62 27.70 20.64
N LEU A 85 -10.76 26.76 20.22
CA LEU A 85 -9.42 26.56 20.79
C LEU A 85 -8.37 27.45 20.14
N MET A 86 -8.67 28.04 18.98
CA MET A 86 -7.71 28.86 18.22
C MET A 86 -7.25 30.07 19.03
N ALA A 87 -8.17 30.85 19.62
CA ALA A 87 -7.82 32.08 20.33
C ALA A 87 -6.98 31.84 21.61
N PRO A 88 -7.35 30.89 22.50
CA PRO A 88 -6.52 30.55 23.67
C PRO A 88 -5.13 30.02 23.28
N VAL A 89 -5.06 29.13 22.29
CA VAL A 89 -3.79 28.55 21.84
C VAL A 89 -2.87 29.61 21.23
N LEU A 90 -3.41 30.52 20.41
CA LEU A 90 -2.64 31.62 19.84
C LEU A 90 -2.12 32.57 20.93
N ARG A 91 -2.90 32.90 21.96
CA ARG A 91 -2.40 33.72 23.10
C ARG A 91 -1.23 33.06 23.83
N MET A 92 -1.25 31.74 24.01
CA MET A 92 -0.15 30.99 24.65
C MET A 92 1.11 30.89 23.79
N ILE A 93 0.97 30.98 22.46
CA ILE A 93 2.09 30.94 21.51
C ILE A 93 2.79 32.30 21.46
N GLN A 94 2.04 33.40 21.41
CA GLN A 94 2.57 34.75 21.25
C GLN A 94 3.58 35.09 22.35
N TYR A 95 4.78 35.52 21.95
CA TYR A 95 5.92 35.87 22.81
C TYR A 95 6.49 34.74 23.69
N SER A 96 6.10 33.50 23.45
CA SER A 96 6.71 32.38 24.16
C SER A 96 8.20 32.26 23.79
N THR A 97 9.05 32.06 24.80
CA THR A 97 10.49 31.84 24.65
C THR A 97 10.86 30.36 24.64
N LEU A 98 9.88 29.48 24.84
CA LEU A 98 10.07 28.03 24.95
C LEU A 98 10.42 27.39 23.60
N GLY A 99 11.19 26.30 23.64
CA GLY A 99 11.41 25.48 22.45
C GLY A 99 10.11 24.84 21.95
N LEU A 100 10.01 24.54 20.65
CA LEU A 100 8.76 24.00 20.04
C LEU A 100 8.19 22.79 20.80
N TYR A 101 9.04 21.89 21.27
CA TYR A 101 8.60 20.69 21.99
C TYR A 101 8.00 21.03 23.36
N GLU A 102 8.66 21.92 24.11
CA GLU A 102 8.23 22.38 25.42
C GLU A 102 6.96 23.21 25.32
N LEU A 103 6.85 24.08 24.31
CA LEU A 103 5.64 24.85 24.03
C LEU A 103 4.45 23.96 23.70
N VAL A 104 4.65 22.92 22.86
CA VAL A 104 3.59 21.96 22.54
C VAL A 104 3.12 21.22 23.79
N ASN A 105 4.04 20.79 24.66
CA ASN A 105 3.66 20.10 25.90
C ASN A 105 2.93 21.03 26.85
N LYS A 106 3.43 22.25 27.09
CA LYS A 106 2.76 23.25 27.93
C LYS A 106 1.33 23.52 27.45
N ILE A 107 1.14 23.78 26.16
CA ILE A 107 -0.20 24.01 25.59
C ILE A 107 -1.06 22.75 25.70
N TYR A 108 -0.49 21.56 25.47
CA TYR A 108 -1.22 20.31 25.59
C TYR A 108 -1.70 20.05 27.02
N ASP A 109 -0.87 20.31 28.02
CA ASP A 109 -1.19 20.13 29.43
C ASP A 109 -2.26 21.14 29.88
N VAL A 110 -2.15 22.41 29.45
CA VAL A 110 -3.19 23.43 29.68
C VAL A 110 -4.51 23.06 29.01
N LEU A 111 -4.50 22.59 27.76
CA LEU A 111 -5.72 22.11 27.07
C LEU A 111 -6.31 20.84 27.71
N GLN A 112 -5.50 20.10 28.46
CA GLN A 112 -5.94 18.91 29.19
C GLN A 112 -6.55 19.27 30.55
N GLU A 113 -6.15 20.39 31.16
CA GLU A 113 -6.60 20.86 32.48
C GLU A 113 -7.74 21.88 32.40
N ASP A 114 -7.72 22.80 31.43
CA ASP A 114 -8.71 23.87 31.31
C ASP A 114 -9.97 23.45 30.53
N VAL A 115 -11.09 24.11 30.85
CA VAL A 115 -12.37 23.98 30.14
C VAL A 115 -12.62 25.28 29.38
N PHE A 116 -13.05 25.19 28.13
CA PHE A 116 -13.35 26.35 27.28
C PHE A 116 -14.81 26.31 26.82
N GLU A 117 -15.38 27.48 26.58
CA GLU A 117 -16.70 27.62 25.96
C GLU A 117 -16.70 26.99 24.55
N GLY A 118 -17.74 26.23 24.25
CA GLY A 118 -17.94 25.51 23.00
C GLY A 118 -17.29 24.12 22.91
N LEU A 119 -16.56 23.66 23.93
CA LEU A 119 -15.91 22.35 23.97
C LEU A 119 -16.92 21.20 24.14
N GLU A 120 -16.81 20.13 23.33
CA GLU A 120 -17.61 18.89 23.45
C GLU A 120 -16.91 17.91 24.41
N LEU A 121 -17.58 17.51 25.50
CA LEU A 121 -17.10 16.56 26.52
C LEU A 121 -18.20 15.56 26.90
N TYR A 122 -17.91 14.67 27.84
CA TYR A 122 -18.90 13.83 28.51
C TYR A 122 -19.15 14.35 29.92
N ALA A 123 -20.39 14.28 30.38
CA ALA A 123 -20.76 14.60 31.74
C ALA A 123 -21.76 13.58 32.29
N LYS A 124 -21.82 13.46 33.61
CA LYS A 124 -22.83 12.63 34.28
C LYS A 124 -24.15 13.38 34.36
N GLN A 125 -25.19 12.86 33.73
CA GLN A 125 -26.57 13.29 33.89
C GLN A 125 -27.31 12.19 34.66
N ASP A 126 -27.78 12.47 35.87
CA ASP A 126 -28.52 11.52 36.72
C ASP A 126 -27.80 10.15 36.89
N GLY A 127 -26.47 10.16 36.90
CA GLY A 127 -25.63 8.97 37.02
C GLY A 127 -25.26 8.27 35.70
N LEU A 128 -25.81 8.70 34.55
CA LEU A 128 -25.50 8.19 33.22
C LEU A 128 -24.52 9.11 32.47
N GLU A 129 -23.57 8.52 31.74
CA GLU A 129 -22.60 9.27 30.94
C GLU A 129 -23.24 9.73 29.62
N ALA A 130 -23.36 11.04 29.41
CA ALA A 130 -23.91 11.64 28.20
C ALA A 130 -22.95 12.68 27.60
N SER A 131 -23.00 12.86 26.27
CA SER A 131 -22.18 13.85 25.57
C SER A 131 -22.80 15.24 25.74
N CYS A 132 -21.99 16.23 26.07
CA CYS A 132 -22.43 17.61 26.27
C CYS A 132 -21.45 18.61 25.66
N ARG A 133 -21.94 19.81 25.33
CA ARG A 133 -21.14 20.96 24.87
C ARG A 133 -21.20 22.04 25.93
N ILE A 134 -20.06 22.58 26.34
CA ILE A 134 -20.02 23.70 27.28
C ILE A 134 -20.49 24.96 26.56
N LEU A 135 -21.51 25.62 27.10
CA LEU A 135 -22.08 26.85 26.56
C LEU A 135 -21.50 28.07 27.28
N LYS A 136 -21.39 28.03 28.61
CA LYS A 136 -20.80 29.10 29.42
C LYS A 136 -20.10 28.56 30.65
N ILE A 137 -19.08 29.29 31.10
CA ILE A 137 -18.37 29.05 32.35
C ILE A 137 -18.85 30.07 33.37
N LEU A 138 -19.42 29.61 34.49
CA LEU A 138 -19.92 30.44 35.57
C LEU A 138 -18.99 30.27 36.78
N GLU A 139 -18.46 31.37 37.29
CA GLU A 139 -17.61 31.37 38.48
C GLU A 139 -18.37 32.07 39.61
N SER A 140 -18.71 31.32 40.66
CA SER A 140 -19.35 31.83 41.88
C SER A 140 -18.59 31.29 43.07
N ASP A 141 -18.08 32.17 43.93
CA ASP A 141 -17.39 31.86 45.19
C ASP A 141 -16.27 30.80 45.08
N GLY A 142 -15.42 30.91 44.05
CA GLY A 142 -14.28 30.00 43.83
C GLY A 142 -14.64 28.60 43.32
N THR A 143 -15.92 28.32 43.06
CA THR A 143 -16.38 27.05 42.49
C THR A 143 -16.78 27.25 41.03
N LYS A 144 -16.06 26.60 40.11
CA LYS A 144 -16.37 26.64 38.67
C LYS A 144 -17.58 25.76 38.34
N MET A 145 -18.65 26.39 37.86
CA MET A 145 -19.84 25.72 37.32
C MET A 145 -19.91 25.89 35.81
N TYR A 146 -20.50 24.92 35.11
CA TYR A 146 -20.54 24.89 33.65
C TYR A 146 -21.98 24.75 33.19
N GLU A 147 -22.44 25.71 32.39
CA GLU A 147 -23.68 25.57 31.63
C GLU A 147 -23.38 24.67 30.42
N VAL A 148 -24.02 23.50 30.35
CA VAL A 148 -23.80 22.52 29.29
C VAL A 148 -25.08 22.23 28.52
N GLY A 149 -24.96 22.09 27.20
CA GLY A 149 -26.00 21.59 26.32
C GLY A 149 -25.78 20.11 26.00
N TRP A 150 -26.75 19.25 26.29
CA TRP A 150 -26.67 17.80 26.00
C TRP A 150 -26.88 17.51 24.52
N LEU A 151 -26.03 16.63 23.96
CA LEU A 151 -25.97 16.33 22.52
C LEU A 151 -26.64 14.98 22.18
N HIS A 152 -27.48 14.95 21.14
CA HIS A 152 -27.98 13.72 20.51
C HIS A 152 -26.92 13.05 19.61
N ARG A 153 -27.22 11.86 19.06
CA ARG A 153 -26.39 11.15 18.06
C ARG A 153 -26.03 12.02 16.83
N ASP A 154 -26.84 13.04 16.54
CA ASP A 154 -26.67 13.96 15.40
C ASP A 154 -26.05 15.31 15.78
N LYS A 155 -25.46 15.44 16.98
CA LYS A 155 -24.82 16.65 17.54
C LYS A 155 -25.75 17.87 17.73
N THR A 156 -27.06 17.67 17.76
CA THR A 156 -28.02 18.72 18.11
C THR A 156 -28.14 18.86 19.63
N VAL A 157 -28.24 20.09 20.12
CA VAL A 157 -28.43 20.39 21.55
C VAL A 157 -29.90 20.17 21.90
N ILE A 158 -30.19 19.24 22.80
CA ILE A 158 -31.56 18.85 23.17
C ILE A 158 -32.03 19.60 24.41
N ASN A 159 -31.15 19.73 25.41
CA ASN A 159 -31.47 20.31 26.71
C ASN A 159 -30.23 21.00 27.31
N MET A 160 -30.45 21.99 28.18
CA MET A 160 -29.41 22.76 28.86
C MET A 160 -29.47 22.49 30.37
N SER A 161 -28.32 22.28 30.99
CA SER A 161 -28.21 22.10 32.45
C SER A 161 -26.93 22.71 32.99
N VAL A 162 -26.93 23.09 34.27
CA VAL A 162 -25.72 23.55 34.95
C VAL A 162 -25.13 22.39 35.74
N ILE A 163 -23.87 22.05 35.47
CA ILE A 163 -23.14 20.96 36.13
C ILE A 163 -21.90 21.48 36.86
N LYS A 164 -21.47 20.74 37.88
CA LYS A 164 -20.23 21.03 38.62
C LYS A 164 -19.02 20.48 37.89
N ALA A 165 -17.85 21.05 38.14
CA ALA A 165 -16.58 20.58 37.59
C ALA A 165 -16.30 19.08 37.85
N ALA A 166 -16.78 18.54 38.97
CA ALA A 166 -16.58 17.14 39.37
C ALA A 166 -17.37 16.12 38.52
N ASP A 167 -18.45 16.56 37.85
CA ASP A 167 -19.34 15.70 37.06
C ASP A 167 -18.91 15.62 35.58
N LEU A 168 -17.88 16.37 35.18
CA LEU A 168 -17.26 16.35 33.86
C LEU A 168 -16.29 15.17 33.73
N ILE A 169 -16.51 14.32 32.73
CA ILE A 169 -15.66 13.17 32.41
C ILE A 169 -14.77 13.49 31.19
N ARG A 170 -13.45 13.50 31.41
CA ARG A 170 -12.45 13.71 30.34
C ARG A 170 -11.76 12.39 30.00
N ARG A 171 -11.99 11.84 28.79
CA ARG A 171 -11.31 10.61 28.34
C ARG A 171 -10.04 10.85 27.51
N ARG A 172 -9.89 11.97 26.79
CA ARG A 172 -8.66 12.38 26.06
C ARG A 172 -8.64 13.90 25.81
N ALA A 173 -7.44 14.49 25.67
CA ALA A 173 -7.28 15.86 25.19
C ALA A 173 -7.94 16.04 23.80
N PRO A 174 -8.55 17.21 23.51
CA PRO A 174 -9.33 17.42 22.29
C PRO A 174 -8.50 17.32 21.01
N VAL A 175 -7.17 17.43 21.12
CA VAL A 175 -6.26 17.54 19.97
C VAL A 175 -4.97 16.78 20.23
N SER A 176 -4.41 16.15 19.18
CA SER A 176 -3.12 15.48 19.29
C SER A 176 -1.94 16.46 19.37
N ARG A 177 -0.88 16.12 20.12
CA ARG A 177 0.39 16.89 20.16
C ARG A 177 0.97 17.18 18.77
N ASN A 178 0.80 16.25 17.83
CA ASN A 178 1.28 16.43 16.46
C ASN A 178 0.46 17.47 15.68
N THR A 179 -0.85 17.55 15.92
CA THR A 179 -1.71 18.59 15.33
C THR A 179 -1.35 19.98 15.90
N LEU A 180 -1.13 20.09 17.22
CA LEU A 180 -0.63 21.33 17.83
C LEU A 180 0.70 21.78 17.24
N LYS A 181 1.64 20.84 17.07
CA LYS A 181 2.95 21.12 16.49
C LYS A 181 2.87 21.66 15.05
N ILE A 182 1.95 21.12 14.26
CA ILE A 182 1.66 21.58 12.89
C ILE A 182 1.02 22.97 12.93
N PHE A 183 0.05 23.17 13.82
CA PHE A 183 -0.66 24.44 14.00
C PHE A 183 0.29 25.58 14.42
N ILE A 184 1.15 25.36 15.41
CA ILE A 184 2.13 26.37 15.87
C ILE A 184 3.02 26.83 14.71
N ARG A 185 3.49 25.89 13.89
CA ARG A 185 4.36 26.21 12.73
C ARG A 185 3.64 26.89 11.57
N ASP A 186 2.32 26.69 11.47
CA ASP A 186 1.47 27.35 10.49
C ASP A 186 1.12 28.77 10.92
N ALA A 187 0.85 28.95 12.23
CA ALA A 187 0.42 30.22 12.80
C ALA A 187 1.55 31.23 13.05
N THR A 188 2.82 30.79 13.09
CA THR A 188 3.97 31.62 13.49
C THR A 188 4.90 32.01 12.35
N SER A 189 5.39 33.25 12.40
CA SER A 189 6.39 33.81 11.49
C SER A 189 7.83 33.58 11.99
N GLN A 190 8.01 33.54 13.31
CA GLN A 190 9.31 33.39 14.00
C GLN A 190 9.26 32.30 15.08
N ASN A 191 10.39 31.62 15.31
CA ASN A 191 10.47 30.44 16.19
C ASN A 191 10.94 30.72 17.63
N ALA A 192 11.48 31.91 17.94
CA ALA A 192 11.90 32.32 19.29
C ALA A 192 12.30 33.83 19.30
N PRO A 193 11.62 34.69 20.09
CA PRO A 193 10.31 34.44 20.66
C PRO A 193 9.30 34.08 19.54
N TRP A 194 8.31 33.26 19.86
CA TRP A 194 7.30 32.87 18.88
C TRP A 194 6.40 34.08 18.57
N ILE A 195 6.36 34.49 17.31
CA ILE A 195 5.53 35.60 16.84
C ILE A 195 4.51 35.07 15.86
N ILE A 196 3.24 35.40 16.07
CA ILE A 196 2.12 34.98 15.22
C ILE A 196 2.02 35.90 14.01
N HIS A 197 1.55 35.36 12.89
CA HIS A 197 1.28 36.16 11.70
C HIS A 197 0.30 37.31 12.00
N GLU A 198 0.63 38.52 11.56
CA GLU A 198 -0.17 39.74 11.82
C GLU A 198 -1.65 39.58 11.42
N ASN A 199 -1.92 38.87 10.32
CA ASN A 199 -3.27 38.59 9.83
C ASN A 199 -4.08 37.72 10.80
N LEU A 200 -3.42 36.77 11.48
CA LEU A 200 -4.06 35.91 12.49
C LEU A 200 -4.22 36.65 13.82
N ALA A 201 -3.23 37.46 14.21
CA ALA A 201 -3.32 38.29 15.41
C ALA A 201 -4.48 39.31 15.35
N LYS A 202 -4.64 39.98 14.19
CA LYS A 202 -5.77 40.90 13.93
C LYS A 202 -7.12 40.19 13.95
N ARG A 203 -7.21 38.98 13.38
CA ARG A 203 -8.47 38.21 13.28
C ARG A 203 -9.00 37.71 14.64
N TYR A 204 -8.09 37.40 15.57
CA TYR A 204 -8.45 36.87 16.89
C TYR A 204 -8.26 37.89 18.04
N GLY A 205 -8.02 39.17 17.72
CA GLY A 205 -7.92 40.25 18.71
C GLY A 205 -6.75 40.07 19.69
N ILE A 206 -5.58 39.63 19.21
CA ILE A 206 -4.39 39.42 20.02
C ILE A 206 -3.49 40.65 19.90
N SER A 207 -3.09 41.23 21.03
CA SER A 207 -2.21 42.42 21.04
C SER A 207 -0.86 42.11 20.39
N ILE A 208 -0.45 43.00 19.49
CA ILE A 208 0.84 42.98 18.77
C ILE A 208 1.87 43.84 19.52
N GLU A 209 1.48 44.51 20.61
CA GLU A 209 2.42 45.29 21.42
C GLU A 209 3.37 44.35 22.18
N PRO A 210 4.70 44.50 22.05
CA PRO A 210 5.65 43.70 22.80
C PRO A 210 5.53 44.02 24.31
N PRO A 211 5.56 43.02 25.21
CA PRO A 211 5.54 43.26 26.65
C PRO A 211 6.72 44.17 27.06
N ASN A 212 6.45 45.16 27.92
CA ASN A 212 7.44 46.13 28.41
C ASN A 212 8.70 45.50 29.02
N ASP A 213 8.65 44.22 29.41
CA ASP A 213 9.75 43.45 29.99
C ASP A 213 10.84 43.01 28.99
N MET A 214 10.62 43.17 27.68
CA MET A 214 11.64 42.88 26.64
C MET A 214 12.54 44.07 26.29
N MET A 215 12.33 45.25 26.90
CA MET A 215 13.13 46.47 26.66
C MET A 215 14.26 46.69 27.67
N LEU A 216 14.29 45.95 28.79
CA LEU A 216 15.46 45.92 29.67
C LEU A 216 16.30 44.68 29.38
N GLY A 217 17.42 44.91 28.71
CA GLY A 217 18.37 43.86 28.42
C GLY A 217 19.01 43.31 29.68
N GLU A 218 19.04 41.99 29.81
CA GLU A 218 20.19 41.25 30.32
C GLU A 218 20.02 39.75 30.05
N GLY A 219 21.06 39.15 29.47
CA GLY A 219 21.31 37.71 29.53
C GLY A 219 20.65 36.84 28.46
N LEU A 220 21.35 36.62 27.35
CA LEU A 220 21.48 35.29 26.76
C LEU A 220 22.80 35.20 25.98
N GLN A 221 23.78 34.61 26.64
CA GLN A 221 25.14 34.39 26.20
C GLN A 221 25.20 33.62 24.88
N LYS A 222 25.69 34.28 23.82
CA LYS A 222 26.23 33.58 22.65
C LYS A 222 27.53 32.88 23.06
N LYS A 223 27.52 31.55 23.26
CA LYS A 223 28.75 30.74 23.20
C LYS A 223 29.24 30.70 21.75
N GLY A 224 29.88 31.80 21.33
CA GLY A 224 30.69 31.87 20.13
C GLY A 224 32.06 31.27 20.40
N ARG A 225 32.40 30.18 19.71
CA ARG A 225 33.78 29.71 19.60
C ARG A 225 34.54 30.71 18.72
N LYS A 226 35.34 31.58 19.34
CA LYS A 226 36.37 32.38 18.66
C LYS A 226 37.51 31.48 18.18
N ARG A 227 37.95 31.64 16.93
CA ARG A 227 39.39 31.60 16.58
C ARG A 227 39.68 32.70 15.56
N HIS A 228 40.82 33.33 15.81
CA HIS A 228 41.42 34.56 15.32
C HIS A 228 41.33 34.88 13.81
N GLU A 229 41.11 36.16 13.53
CA GLU A 229 41.65 36.88 12.37
C GLU A 229 43.04 37.43 12.74
N ASP A 230 43.99 37.33 11.81
CA ASP A 230 45.02 38.34 11.55
C ASP A 230 45.06 38.51 10.02
N GLY A 231 44.98 39.76 9.55
CA GLY A 231 44.89 40.13 8.13
C GLY A 231 46.25 40.09 7.38
N PRO A 232 46.40 40.68 6.17
CA PRO A 232 45.54 41.70 5.57
C PRO A 232 45.18 41.48 4.07
N ALA A 233 44.40 42.46 3.59
CA ALA A 233 43.93 42.73 2.25
C ALA A 233 44.86 42.36 1.08
N GLY A 234 44.28 41.68 0.09
CA GLY A 234 44.86 41.46 -1.24
C GLY A 234 44.19 40.29 -1.94
N ASP A 235 43.09 40.55 -2.66
CA ASP A 235 42.61 39.81 -3.84
C ASP A 235 41.08 39.92 -4.00
N ALA A 236 40.62 41.12 -4.30
CA ALA A 236 39.26 41.36 -4.82
C ALA A 236 39.12 41.00 -6.32
N ILE A 237 40.10 40.32 -6.94
CA ILE A 237 40.10 39.99 -8.38
C ILE A 237 40.34 38.48 -8.63
N LYS A 238 39.87 37.61 -7.72
CA LYS A 238 39.86 36.14 -7.92
C LYS A 238 38.56 35.42 -7.50
N LYS A 239 37.47 36.14 -7.23
CA LYS A 239 36.16 35.57 -6.86
C LYS A 239 35.11 35.52 -7.98
N LEU A 240 35.54 35.56 -9.25
CA LEU A 240 34.68 35.32 -10.42
C LEU A 240 35.10 34.09 -11.24
N LYS A 241 35.93 33.21 -10.68
CA LYS A 241 36.38 31.96 -11.34
C LYS A 241 36.42 30.74 -10.39
N ASN A 242 35.50 30.66 -9.43
CA ASN A 242 35.35 29.46 -8.58
C ASN A 242 33.90 28.93 -8.50
N ASP A 243 32.99 29.40 -9.36
CA ASP A 243 31.62 28.87 -9.45
C ASP A 243 31.45 27.74 -10.49
N GLU A 244 32.54 27.28 -11.12
CA GLU A 244 32.53 26.13 -12.04
C GLU A 244 32.97 24.79 -11.40
N GLU A 245 33.10 24.74 -10.07
CA GLU A 245 33.34 23.49 -9.33
C GLU A 245 32.23 23.20 -8.31
N HIS A 246 30.97 23.26 -8.74
CA HIS A 246 29.93 22.45 -8.10
C HIS A 246 30.02 21.01 -8.60
N ALA A 247 31.11 20.34 -8.23
CA ALA A 247 31.22 18.89 -8.34
C ALA A 247 30.02 18.27 -7.60
N TYR A 248 29.20 17.58 -8.38
CA TYR A 248 28.02 16.82 -8.00
C TYR A 248 28.06 16.30 -6.56
N ALA A 249 27.10 16.73 -5.74
CA ALA A 249 26.82 16.01 -4.50
C ALA A 249 26.54 14.53 -4.87
N PRO A 250 27.27 13.55 -4.31
CA PRO A 250 27.14 12.16 -4.74
C PRO A 250 25.70 11.68 -4.54
N ILE A 251 25.08 11.21 -5.63
CA ILE A 251 23.71 10.72 -5.63
C ILE A 251 23.62 9.56 -4.65
N LYS A 252 22.83 9.73 -3.58
CA LYS A 252 22.64 8.68 -2.57
C LYS A 252 21.53 7.73 -2.99
N TYR A 253 21.90 6.50 -3.35
CA TYR A 253 20.95 5.45 -3.74
C TYR A 253 20.32 4.75 -2.51
N PRO A 254 19.04 4.30 -2.58
CA PRO A 254 18.17 4.29 -3.75
C PRO A 254 17.47 5.63 -3.95
N ILE A 255 17.29 6.02 -5.21
CA ILE A 255 16.49 7.18 -5.63
C ILE A 255 15.25 6.67 -6.38
N ASP A 256 14.30 7.56 -6.70
CA ASP A 256 13.18 7.14 -7.54
C ASP A 256 13.69 6.58 -8.88
N ASP A 257 13.11 5.46 -9.31
CA ASP A 257 13.55 4.68 -10.47
C ASP A 257 13.54 5.49 -11.77
N LEU A 258 12.65 6.48 -11.89
CA LEU A 258 12.59 7.40 -13.04
C LEU A 258 13.70 8.45 -13.02
N LEU A 259 14.37 8.63 -11.88
CA LEU A 259 15.45 9.60 -11.67
C LEU A 259 16.84 8.97 -11.77
N VAL A 260 16.92 7.65 -12.01
CA VAL A 260 18.19 6.96 -12.23
C VAL A 260 18.76 7.40 -13.58
N ARG A 261 19.90 8.12 -13.54
CA ARG A 261 20.58 8.61 -14.74
C ARG A 261 21.02 7.42 -15.62
N PRO A 262 20.84 7.49 -16.95
CA PRO A 262 21.31 6.44 -17.88
C PRO A 262 22.85 6.29 -17.97
N ALA A 263 23.61 7.23 -17.39
CA ALA A 263 25.01 7.44 -17.74
C ALA A 263 26.05 6.63 -16.93
N ASP A 264 25.63 5.82 -15.94
CA ASP A 264 26.53 4.94 -15.17
C ASP A 264 26.00 3.50 -15.14
N ASP A 265 25.54 3.01 -16.30
CA ASP A 265 25.01 1.67 -16.43
C ASP A 265 26.19 0.68 -16.52
N LEU A 266 26.41 -0.03 -15.39
CA LEU A 266 26.74 -1.46 -15.48
C LEU A 266 25.86 -2.03 -16.58
N VAL A 267 26.44 -2.74 -17.56
CA VAL A 267 25.73 -3.30 -18.72
C VAL A 267 24.50 -4.11 -18.26
N PHE A 268 23.36 -3.44 -18.10
CA PHE A 268 22.10 -4.10 -17.78
C PHE A 268 21.62 -4.72 -19.09
N SER A 269 21.28 -6.00 -19.05
CA SER A 269 20.63 -6.64 -20.19
C SER A 269 19.34 -5.89 -20.53
N LYS A 270 19.06 -5.74 -21.83
CA LYS A 270 17.75 -5.25 -22.27
C LYS A 270 16.67 -6.11 -21.63
N ARG A 271 15.60 -5.46 -21.14
CA ARG A 271 14.47 -6.17 -20.55
C ARG A 271 13.88 -7.14 -21.59
N PRO A 272 13.69 -8.43 -21.26
CA PRO A 272 13.10 -9.38 -22.19
C PRO A 272 11.67 -8.95 -22.58
N PRO A 273 11.24 -9.21 -23.82
CA PRO A 273 9.86 -8.96 -24.21
C PRO A 273 8.91 -9.88 -23.43
N LEU A 274 7.69 -9.40 -23.20
CA LEU A 274 6.64 -10.18 -22.56
C LEU A 274 5.93 -11.05 -23.59
N SER A 275 5.66 -12.31 -23.24
CA SER A 275 4.73 -13.15 -23.99
C SER A 275 3.30 -12.68 -23.74
N THR A 276 2.50 -12.55 -24.80
CA THR A 276 1.12 -12.04 -24.75
C THR A 276 0.15 -12.91 -25.55
N ASP A 277 0.46 -14.18 -25.75
CA ASP A 277 -0.31 -15.18 -26.51
C ASP A 277 -1.57 -15.68 -25.78
N PHE A 278 -2.28 -14.75 -25.12
CA PHE A 278 -3.59 -15.02 -24.54
C PHE A 278 -4.65 -15.13 -25.65
N ARG A 279 -5.63 -16.01 -25.45
CA ARG A 279 -6.81 -16.15 -26.31
C ARG A 279 -7.86 -15.10 -25.97
N VAL A 280 -7.89 -14.65 -24.72
CA VAL A 280 -8.76 -13.55 -24.28
C VAL A 280 -8.10 -12.19 -24.54
N PRO A 281 -8.88 -11.11 -24.69
CA PRO A 281 -8.32 -9.77 -24.80
C PRO A 281 -7.44 -9.41 -23.59
N ARG A 282 -6.32 -8.73 -23.84
CA ARG A 282 -5.30 -8.42 -22.81
C ARG A 282 -5.87 -7.67 -21.60
N TYR A 283 -6.85 -6.81 -21.81
CA TYR A 283 -7.49 -6.04 -20.75
C TYR A 283 -8.41 -6.90 -19.85
N SER A 284 -8.90 -8.03 -20.35
CA SER A 284 -9.76 -8.96 -19.60
C SER A 284 -8.98 -10.12 -18.95
N VAL A 285 -7.67 -10.19 -19.16
CA VAL A 285 -6.82 -11.23 -18.54
C VAL A 285 -6.84 -11.14 -17.01
N GLY A 286 -6.93 -9.93 -16.45
CA GLY A 286 -7.08 -9.74 -15.00
C GLY A 286 -8.36 -10.37 -14.46
N ASP A 287 -9.49 -10.16 -15.15
CA ASP A 287 -10.78 -10.75 -14.78
C ASP A 287 -10.73 -12.29 -14.90
N LEU A 288 -10.08 -12.81 -15.94
CA LEU A 288 -9.87 -14.25 -16.10
C LEU A 288 -9.10 -14.85 -14.91
N PHE A 289 -8.02 -14.21 -14.46
CA PHE A 289 -7.28 -14.68 -13.29
C PHE A 289 -8.10 -14.62 -12.01
N MET A 290 -8.85 -13.54 -11.81
CA MET A 290 -9.67 -13.37 -10.63
C MET A 290 -10.74 -14.47 -10.53
N VAL A 291 -11.44 -14.76 -11.62
CA VAL A 291 -12.45 -15.83 -11.68
C VAL A 291 -11.81 -17.20 -11.49
N TRP A 292 -10.71 -17.47 -12.20
CA TRP A 292 -10.01 -18.75 -12.11
C TRP A 292 -9.49 -19.03 -10.69
N ASP A 293 -8.83 -18.05 -10.08
CA ASP A 293 -8.24 -18.19 -8.75
C ASP A 293 -9.34 -18.35 -7.69
N PHE A 294 -10.46 -17.62 -7.81
CA PHE A 294 -11.63 -17.80 -6.95
C PHE A 294 -12.18 -19.23 -7.03
N CYS A 295 -12.45 -19.74 -8.25
CA CYS A 295 -12.96 -21.08 -8.45
C CYS A 295 -12.04 -22.17 -7.88
N LEU A 296 -10.73 -22.02 -8.00
CA LEU A 296 -9.78 -22.99 -7.47
C LEU A 296 -9.56 -22.86 -5.95
N SER A 297 -9.58 -21.64 -5.42
CA SER A 297 -9.39 -21.39 -3.99
C SER A 297 -10.61 -21.87 -3.18
N PHE A 298 -11.82 -21.60 -3.68
CA PHE A 298 -13.07 -21.98 -3.02
C PHE A 298 -13.74 -23.21 -3.62
N GLY A 299 -13.05 -23.95 -4.48
CA GLY A 299 -13.63 -25.10 -5.19
C GLY A 299 -14.33 -26.09 -4.25
N ARG A 300 -13.79 -26.35 -3.05
CA ARG A 300 -14.43 -27.26 -2.08
C ARG A 300 -15.75 -26.71 -1.54
N VAL A 301 -15.83 -25.39 -1.32
CA VAL A 301 -17.05 -24.70 -0.87
C VAL A 301 -18.07 -24.65 -2.01
N LEU A 302 -17.59 -24.43 -3.23
CA LEU A 302 -18.37 -24.38 -4.47
C LEU A 302 -18.77 -25.76 -5.01
N ASN A 303 -18.23 -26.85 -4.45
CA ASN A 303 -18.34 -28.20 -4.99
C ASN A 303 -17.93 -28.33 -6.46
N LEU A 304 -16.83 -27.66 -6.83
CA LEU A 304 -16.32 -27.57 -8.20
C LEU A 304 -14.92 -28.17 -8.32
N SER A 305 -14.78 -29.28 -9.06
CA SER A 305 -13.49 -29.94 -9.25
C SER A 305 -12.45 -29.04 -9.95
N PRO A 306 -11.15 -29.20 -9.66
CA PRO A 306 -10.12 -28.31 -10.20
C PRO A 306 -9.93 -28.47 -11.71
N PHE A 307 -9.67 -27.36 -12.40
CA PHE A 307 -9.39 -27.27 -13.83
C PHE A 307 -8.21 -26.31 -14.09
N SER A 308 -7.57 -26.42 -15.27
CA SER A 308 -6.43 -25.55 -15.61
C SER A 308 -6.89 -24.17 -16.07
N LEU A 309 -6.00 -23.17 -15.99
CA LEU A 309 -6.28 -21.84 -16.54
C LEU A 309 -6.58 -21.90 -18.05
N ALA A 310 -5.84 -22.73 -18.77
CA ALA A 310 -6.04 -22.96 -20.20
C ALA A 310 -7.44 -23.56 -20.49
N ASP A 311 -7.96 -24.44 -19.62
CA ASP A 311 -9.31 -24.98 -19.79
C ASP A 311 -10.38 -23.89 -19.68
N LEU A 312 -10.24 -22.99 -18.69
CA LEU A 312 -11.15 -21.87 -18.52
C LEU A 312 -11.05 -20.89 -19.70
N GLU A 313 -9.83 -20.53 -20.09
CA GLU A 313 -9.56 -19.64 -21.21
C GLU A 313 -10.18 -20.18 -22.52
N ASN A 314 -9.96 -21.47 -22.81
CA ASN A 314 -10.55 -22.12 -23.97
C ASN A 314 -12.08 -22.21 -23.87
N ALA A 315 -12.61 -22.50 -22.69
CA ALA A 315 -14.06 -22.61 -22.47
C ALA A 315 -14.78 -21.27 -22.69
N ILE A 316 -14.21 -20.14 -22.27
CA ILE A 316 -14.79 -18.81 -22.48
C ILE A 316 -14.75 -18.42 -23.96
N CYS A 317 -13.63 -18.69 -24.63
CA CYS A 317 -13.43 -18.37 -26.05
C CYS A 317 -14.21 -19.31 -26.99
N HIS A 318 -14.70 -20.46 -26.48
CA HIS A 318 -15.44 -21.42 -27.28
C HIS A 318 -16.82 -20.87 -27.70
N LYS A 319 -17.18 -21.07 -28.96
CA LYS A 319 -18.44 -20.59 -29.54
C LYS A 319 -19.64 -21.51 -29.29
N GLU A 320 -19.40 -22.71 -28.76
CA GLU A 320 -20.46 -23.66 -28.40
C GLU A 320 -20.56 -23.83 -26.89
N SER A 321 -21.72 -24.31 -26.41
CA SER A 321 -21.95 -24.61 -25.00
C SER A 321 -20.94 -25.63 -24.50
N ASN A 322 -20.42 -25.41 -23.30
CA ASN A 322 -19.45 -26.30 -22.68
C ASN A 322 -19.80 -26.54 -21.22
N VAL A 323 -19.54 -27.75 -20.75
CA VAL A 323 -19.92 -28.20 -19.40
C VAL A 323 -19.20 -27.39 -18.32
N LEU A 324 -17.94 -27.01 -18.54
CA LEU A 324 -17.14 -26.29 -17.56
C LEU A 324 -17.78 -24.94 -17.17
N LEU A 325 -18.19 -24.10 -18.12
CA LEU A 325 -18.85 -22.83 -17.81
C LEU A 325 -20.18 -23.03 -17.11
N VAL A 326 -20.97 -24.03 -17.54
CA VAL A 326 -22.26 -24.33 -16.91
C VAL A 326 -22.07 -24.78 -15.45
N GLU A 327 -21.04 -25.58 -15.18
CA GLU A 327 -20.69 -26.01 -13.82
C GLU A 327 -20.18 -24.85 -12.96
N ILE A 328 -19.39 -23.93 -13.51
CA ILE A 328 -18.93 -22.72 -12.80
C ILE A 328 -20.12 -21.85 -12.40
N HIS A 329 -20.98 -21.49 -13.37
CA HIS A 329 -22.18 -20.70 -13.12
C HIS A 329 -23.10 -21.39 -12.11
N GLY A 330 -23.35 -22.69 -12.33
CA GLY A 330 -24.17 -23.49 -11.43
C GLY A 330 -23.62 -23.51 -10.01
N ALA A 331 -22.32 -23.73 -9.82
CA ALA A 331 -21.70 -23.75 -8.50
C ALA A 331 -21.84 -22.42 -7.75
N ILE A 332 -21.65 -21.29 -8.44
CA ILE A 332 -21.81 -19.96 -7.86
C ILE A 332 -23.28 -19.69 -7.51
N PHE A 333 -24.23 -20.02 -8.40
CA PHE A 333 -25.65 -19.84 -8.08
C PHE A 333 -26.11 -20.69 -6.90
N HIS A 334 -25.66 -21.94 -6.78
CA HIS A 334 -25.98 -22.77 -5.62
C HIS A 334 -25.45 -22.14 -4.33
N LEU A 335 -24.27 -21.52 -4.35
CA LEU A 335 -23.73 -20.78 -3.22
C LEU A 335 -24.59 -19.56 -2.87
N LEU A 336 -24.92 -18.71 -3.86
CA LEU A 336 -25.74 -17.51 -3.66
C LEU A 336 -27.16 -17.84 -3.16
N ILE A 337 -27.73 -18.96 -3.62
CA ILE A 337 -29.04 -19.44 -3.15
C ILE A 337 -28.94 -19.94 -1.71
N LYS A 338 -27.86 -20.64 -1.35
CA LYS A 338 -27.65 -21.19 0.00
C LYS A 338 -27.42 -20.10 1.05
N ASP A 339 -26.90 -18.94 0.65
CA ASP A 339 -26.61 -17.82 1.54
C ASP A 339 -27.87 -17.09 2.05
N GLU A 340 -29.04 -17.32 1.44
CA GLU A 340 -30.33 -16.67 1.78
C GLU A 340 -30.30 -15.12 1.70
N GLY A 341 -29.39 -14.56 0.90
CA GLY A 341 -29.22 -13.10 0.71
C GLY A 341 -30.18 -12.46 -0.31
N ASP A 342 -29.77 -11.32 -0.87
CA ASP A 342 -30.59 -10.52 -1.80
C ASP A 342 -31.01 -11.33 -3.04
N TYR A 343 -30.08 -12.09 -3.62
CA TYR A 343 -30.34 -12.94 -4.78
C TYR A 343 -31.40 -14.02 -4.50
N PHE A 344 -31.33 -14.63 -3.32
CA PHE A 344 -32.33 -15.61 -2.87
C PHE A 344 -33.72 -14.97 -2.75
N THR A 345 -33.81 -13.77 -2.18
CA THR A 345 -35.07 -13.01 -2.08
C THR A 345 -35.67 -12.72 -3.46
N VAL A 346 -34.85 -12.35 -4.46
CA VAL A 346 -35.32 -12.15 -5.85
C VAL A 346 -35.89 -13.43 -6.44
N LEU A 347 -35.24 -14.57 -6.23
CA LEU A 347 -35.71 -15.86 -6.73
C LEU A 347 -37.01 -16.33 -6.05
N GLN A 348 -37.20 -16.04 -4.76
CA GLN A 348 -38.45 -16.30 -4.05
C GLN A 348 -39.61 -15.46 -4.62
N ASN A 349 -39.39 -14.16 -4.84
CA ASN A 349 -40.39 -13.28 -5.43
C ASN A 349 -40.83 -13.76 -6.82
N LYS A 350 -39.89 -14.32 -7.59
CA LYS A 350 -40.16 -14.92 -8.91
C LYS A 350 -40.65 -16.37 -8.86
N LYS A 351 -40.84 -16.96 -7.66
CA LYS A 351 -41.30 -18.36 -7.44
C LYS A 351 -40.45 -19.41 -8.15
N ARG A 352 -39.13 -19.20 -8.27
CA ARG A 352 -38.19 -20.13 -8.91
C ARG A 352 -37.93 -21.36 -8.03
N LYS A 353 -37.58 -22.50 -8.65
CA LYS A 353 -37.19 -23.73 -7.94
C LYS A 353 -35.76 -23.62 -7.41
N LEU A 354 -35.58 -23.35 -6.13
CA LEU A 354 -34.28 -22.99 -5.55
C LEU A 354 -33.22 -24.13 -5.52
N LYS A 355 -33.63 -25.40 -5.63
CA LYS A 355 -32.71 -26.56 -5.54
C LYS A 355 -32.33 -27.20 -6.88
N GLN A 356 -32.66 -26.56 -8.01
CA GLN A 356 -32.64 -27.22 -9.32
C GLN A 356 -31.93 -26.38 -10.40
N VAL A 357 -30.75 -25.84 -10.07
CA VAL A 357 -29.86 -25.27 -11.10
C VAL A 357 -29.21 -26.42 -11.85
N THR A 358 -29.79 -26.75 -12.99
CA THR A 358 -29.37 -27.87 -13.86
C THR A 358 -28.69 -27.33 -15.11
N LEU A 359 -28.11 -28.25 -15.88
CA LEU A 359 -27.44 -27.95 -17.14
C LEU A 359 -28.35 -27.23 -18.17
N VAL A 360 -29.68 -27.32 -18.00
CA VAL A 360 -30.69 -26.72 -18.88
C VAL A 360 -31.29 -25.43 -18.28
N THR A 361 -31.34 -25.30 -16.96
CA THR A 361 -32.05 -24.19 -16.29
C THR A 361 -31.14 -23.05 -15.85
N TRP A 362 -29.81 -23.23 -15.83
CA TRP A 362 -28.85 -22.23 -15.33
C TRP A 362 -28.93 -20.86 -16.03
N THR A 363 -29.30 -20.82 -17.31
CA THR A 363 -29.47 -19.57 -18.07
C THR A 363 -30.61 -18.71 -17.54
N GLU A 364 -31.64 -19.30 -16.95
CA GLU A 364 -32.75 -18.59 -16.33
C GLU A 364 -32.31 -17.86 -15.06
N TYR A 365 -31.54 -18.55 -14.22
CA TYR A 365 -30.93 -17.96 -13.02
C TYR A 365 -29.95 -16.86 -13.39
N LEU A 366 -29.15 -17.07 -14.44
CA LEU A 366 -28.29 -16.02 -14.96
C LEU A 366 -29.08 -14.80 -15.44
N CYS A 367 -30.20 -14.98 -16.14
CA CYS A 367 -31.05 -13.84 -16.51
C CYS A 367 -31.59 -13.12 -15.28
N ASP A 368 -32.06 -13.85 -14.26
CA ASP A 368 -32.58 -13.25 -13.03
C ASP A 368 -31.49 -12.48 -12.28
N PHE A 369 -30.25 -12.97 -12.27
CA PHE A 369 -29.09 -12.28 -11.72
C PHE A 369 -28.74 -11.01 -12.51
N LEU A 370 -28.74 -11.08 -13.84
CA LEU A 370 -28.47 -9.94 -14.71
C LEU A 370 -29.55 -8.85 -14.63
N GLU A 371 -30.80 -9.22 -14.33
CA GLU A 371 -31.88 -8.26 -14.06
C GLU A 371 -31.74 -7.58 -12.69
N MET A 372 -31.16 -8.28 -11.71
CA MET A 372 -30.88 -7.73 -10.38
C MET A 372 -29.68 -6.79 -10.39
N THR A 373 -28.61 -7.17 -11.11
CA THR A 373 -27.41 -6.37 -11.25
C THR A 373 -27.71 -5.17 -12.15
N LYS A 374 -27.79 -3.96 -11.57
CA LYS A 374 -28.17 -2.70 -12.24
C LYS A 374 -27.09 -2.17 -13.21
N MET A 375 -26.48 -3.05 -14.01
CA MET A 375 -25.41 -2.75 -14.96
C MET A 375 -25.99 -2.75 -16.38
N ASP A 376 -26.17 -1.56 -16.94
CA ASP A 376 -26.79 -1.36 -18.26
C ASP A 376 -26.04 -2.07 -19.42
N GLU A 377 -24.71 -2.25 -19.31
CA GLU A 377 -23.92 -2.97 -20.31
C GLU A 377 -24.26 -4.47 -20.35
N LEU A 378 -24.58 -5.06 -19.19
CA LEU A 378 -24.86 -6.49 -19.07
C LEU A 378 -26.33 -6.81 -19.37
N SER A 379 -27.24 -5.88 -19.08
CA SER A 379 -28.68 -6.05 -19.30
C SER A 379 -29.04 -6.24 -20.78
N ASN A 380 -28.30 -5.60 -21.69
CA ASN A 380 -28.47 -5.77 -23.15
C ASN A 380 -28.30 -7.23 -23.61
N ASN A 381 -27.56 -8.04 -22.86
CA ASN A 381 -27.29 -9.44 -23.22
C ASN A 381 -28.34 -10.42 -22.70
N ILE A 382 -29.27 -9.99 -21.83
CA ILE A 382 -30.29 -10.86 -21.22
C ILE A 382 -31.12 -11.60 -22.26
N ALA A 383 -31.55 -10.91 -23.33
CA ALA A 383 -32.35 -11.52 -24.39
C ALA A 383 -31.58 -12.65 -25.12
N THR A 384 -30.28 -12.50 -25.30
CA THR A 384 -29.40 -13.49 -25.94
C THR A 384 -29.17 -14.70 -25.02
N VAL A 385 -28.94 -14.45 -23.73
CA VAL A 385 -28.81 -15.51 -22.71
C VAL A 385 -30.11 -16.31 -22.59
N ARG A 386 -31.26 -15.64 -22.53
CA ARG A 386 -32.58 -16.27 -22.39
C ARG A 386 -32.92 -17.21 -23.55
N LYS A 387 -32.42 -16.90 -24.75
CA LYS A 387 -32.57 -17.74 -25.95
C LYS A 387 -31.57 -18.91 -26.00
N GLY A 388 -30.71 -19.07 -24.99
CA GLY A 388 -29.71 -20.14 -24.92
C GLY A 388 -28.41 -19.86 -25.67
N TYR A 389 -28.22 -18.65 -26.20
CA TYR A 389 -27.05 -18.28 -27.02
C TYR A 389 -25.90 -17.68 -26.20
N TYR A 390 -25.73 -18.10 -24.93
CA TYR A 390 -24.65 -17.59 -24.07
C TYR A 390 -23.26 -17.78 -24.69
N SER A 391 -23.05 -18.89 -25.41
CA SER A 391 -21.76 -19.18 -26.07
C SER A 391 -21.41 -18.23 -27.21
N LEU A 392 -22.39 -17.51 -27.77
CA LEU A 392 -22.20 -16.54 -28.84
C LEU A 392 -21.89 -15.12 -28.32
N ILE A 393 -22.00 -14.89 -27.00
CA ILE A 393 -21.66 -13.61 -26.37
C ILE A 393 -20.14 -13.38 -26.44
N ASP A 394 -19.74 -12.12 -26.57
CA ASP A 394 -18.34 -11.74 -26.59
C ASP A 394 -17.60 -12.16 -25.30
N THR A 395 -16.32 -12.45 -25.47
CA THR A 395 -15.47 -13.06 -24.42
C THR A 395 -15.30 -12.12 -23.22
N ASP A 396 -15.17 -10.83 -23.48
CA ASP A 396 -15.06 -9.78 -22.46
C ASP A 396 -16.35 -9.66 -21.63
N VAL A 397 -17.52 -9.72 -22.27
CA VAL A 397 -18.81 -9.70 -21.60
C VAL A 397 -19.00 -10.96 -20.75
N LYS A 398 -18.67 -12.15 -21.26
CA LYS A 398 -18.71 -13.40 -20.47
C LYS A 398 -17.85 -13.30 -19.21
N LEU A 399 -16.65 -12.73 -19.32
CA LEU A 399 -15.75 -12.51 -18.20
C LEU A 399 -16.28 -11.48 -17.21
N LYS A 400 -16.85 -10.35 -17.68
CA LYS A 400 -17.51 -9.36 -16.82
C LYS A 400 -18.65 -9.99 -16.01
N ILE A 401 -19.50 -10.80 -16.65
CA ILE A 401 -20.59 -11.51 -15.96
C ILE A 401 -20.03 -12.42 -14.85
N LEU A 402 -19.01 -13.22 -15.17
CA LEU A 402 -18.38 -14.10 -14.18
C LEU A 402 -17.71 -13.30 -13.05
N ARG A 403 -17.10 -12.16 -13.37
CA ARG A 403 -16.51 -11.25 -12.38
C ARG A 403 -17.56 -10.73 -11.39
N GLU A 404 -18.68 -10.22 -11.87
CA GLU A 404 -19.75 -9.72 -10.99
C GLU A 404 -20.37 -10.84 -10.14
N LEU A 405 -20.52 -12.04 -10.71
CA LEU A 405 -20.95 -13.22 -9.94
C LEU A 405 -19.96 -13.58 -8.83
N VAL A 406 -18.66 -13.49 -9.09
CA VAL A 406 -17.61 -13.71 -8.09
C VAL A 406 -17.61 -12.61 -7.03
N ASP A 407 -17.78 -11.35 -7.44
CA ASP A 407 -17.85 -10.21 -6.51
C ASP A 407 -19.01 -10.40 -5.50
N ASP A 408 -20.21 -10.80 -5.97
CA ASP A 408 -21.34 -11.14 -5.10
C ASP A 408 -21.05 -12.39 -4.25
N ALA A 409 -20.46 -13.43 -4.83
CA ALA A 409 -20.11 -14.65 -4.11
C ALA A 409 -19.13 -14.41 -2.95
N ILE A 410 -18.20 -13.47 -3.08
CA ILE A 410 -17.25 -13.10 -2.02
C ILE A 410 -17.96 -12.47 -0.81
N THR A 411 -19.12 -11.85 -1.01
CA THR A 411 -19.90 -11.25 0.09
C THR A 411 -20.65 -12.28 0.93
N THR A 412 -20.86 -13.50 0.42
CA THR A 412 -21.61 -14.56 1.09
C THR A 412 -20.95 -15.04 2.39
N TYR A 413 -21.76 -15.46 3.37
CA TYR A 413 -21.30 -15.94 4.67
C TYR A 413 -20.33 -17.13 4.56
N PRO A 414 -20.61 -18.22 3.80
CA PRO A 414 -19.71 -19.38 3.74
C PRO A 414 -18.31 -19.04 3.23
N ILE A 415 -18.22 -18.08 2.30
CA ILE A 415 -16.94 -17.60 1.76
C ILE A 415 -16.26 -16.72 2.80
N ARG A 416 -16.95 -15.72 3.37
CA ARG A 416 -16.38 -14.82 4.39
C ARG A 416 -15.90 -15.55 5.65
N GLU A 417 -16.60 -16.60 6.08
CA GLU A 417 -16.19 -17.46 7.18
C GLU A 417 -14.86 -18.16 6.86
N LYS A 418 -14.75 -18.78 5.68
CA LYS A 418 -13.50 -19.40 5.22
C LYS A 418 -12.35 -18.41 5.07
N LEU A 419 -12.62 -17.20 4.56
CA LEU A 419 -11.61 -16.13 4.53
C LEU A 419 -11.11 -15.76 5.93
N SER A 420 -12.02 -15.68 6.90
CA SER A 420 -11.68 -15.34 8.29
C SER A 420 -10.88 -16.46 8.94
N GLU A 421 -11.28 -17.73 8.76
CA GLU A 421 -10.51 -18.89 9.22
C GLU A 421 -9.08 -18.89 8.67
N TRP A 422 -8.90 -18.63 7.37
CA TRP A 422 -7.57 -18.57 6.77
C TRP A 422 -6.77 -17.36 7.24
N ALA A 423 -7.41 -16.22 7.53
CA ALA A 423 -6.75 -15.06 8.12
C ALA A 423 -6.22 -15.38 9.53
N ASP A 424 -7.02 -16.05 10.36
CA ASP A 424 -6.65 -16.47 11.71
C ASP A 424 -5.52 -17.50 11.68
N GLN A 425 -5.63 -18.53 10.83
CA GLN A 425 -4.57 -19.53 10.62
C GLN A 425 -3.26 -18.88 10.18
N ARG A 426 -3.32 -17.93 9.24
CA ARG A 426 -2.15 -17.18 8.80
C ARG A 426 -1.53 -16.37 9.94
N GLN A 427 -2.34 -15.76 10.79
CA GLN A 427 -1.87 -14.99 11.94
C GLN A 427 -1.21 -15.88 13.00
N ALA A 428 -1.78 -17.06 13.25
CA ALA A 428 -1.21 -18.09 14.12
C ALA A 428 0.13 -18.62 13.60
N LEU A 429 0.22 -18.95 12.30
CA LEU A 429 1.47 -19.38 11.66
C LEU A 429 2.54 -18.26 11.66
N ALA A 430 2.14 -17.00 11.49
CA ALA A 430 3.05 -15.88 11.61
C ALA A 430 3.55 -15.69 13.05
N ALA A 431 2.69 -15.90 14.06
CA ALA A 431 3.06 -15.85 15.47
C ALA A 431 4.05 -16.96 15.84
N THR A 432 3.81 -18.20 15.39
CA THR A 432 4.74 -19.32 15.61
C THR A 432 6.09 -19.10 14.92
N LYS A 433 6.11 -18.50 13.72
CA LYS A 433 7.35 -18.08 13.05
C LYS A 433 8.11 -17.02 13.86
N ARG A 434 7.42 -16.01 14.41
CA ARG A 434 8.07 -15.00 15.27
C ARG A 434 8.63 -15.63 16.55
N GLU A 435 7.86 -16.53 17.18
CA GLU A 435 8.27 -17.19 18.40
C GLU A 435 9.49 -18.10 18.19
N SER A 436 9.49 -18.91 17.13
CA SER A 436 10.66 -19.72 16.75
C SER A 436 11.90 -18.86 16.44
N THR A 437 11.73 -17.70 15.80
CA THR A 437 12.87 -16.78 15.60
C THR A 437 13.35 -16.13 16.90
N ARG A 438 12.47 -15.90 17.88
CA ARG A 438 12.83 -15.38 19.20
C ARG A 438 13.63 -16.42 19.97
N LYS A 439 13.13 -17.65 20.07
CA LYS A 439 13.82 -18.78 20.71
C LYS A 439 15.19 -19.05 20.06
N ALA A 440 15.30 -18.98 18.74
CA ALA A 440 16.58 -19.14 18.06
C ALA A 440 17.59 -18.02 18.38
N LYS A 441 17.14 -16.79 18.61
CA LYS A 441 18.01 -15.67 19.05
C LYS A 441 18.41 -15.80 20.52
N GLU A 442 17.50 -16.26 21.37
CA GLU A 442 17.76 -16.52 22.79
C GLU A 442 18.80 -17.64 22.95
N GLU A 443 18.67 -18.74 22.19
CA GLU A 443 19.65 -19.83 22.14
C GLU A 443 21.02 -19.40 21.57
N GLN A 444 21.04 -18.48 20.59
CA GLN A 444 22.30 -17.90 20.10
C GLN A 444 22.98 -17.00 21.15
N ASN A 445 22.20 -16.26 21.93
CA ASN A 445 22.72 -15.40 22.99
C ASN A 445 23.20 -16.21 24.20
N SER A 446 22.54 -17.32 24.56
CA SER A 446 22.99 -18.21 25.62
C SER A 446 24.30 -18.93 25.25
N ASN A 447 24.44 -19.39 24.01
CA ASN A 447 25.69 -20.01 23.54
C ASN A 447 26.88 -19.02 23.48
N MET A 448 26.65 -17.72 23.28
CA MET A 448 27.70 -16.69 23.33
C MET A 448 28.10 -16.31 24.76
N GLY A 449 27.26 -16.59 25.75
CA GLY A 449 27.52 -16.33 27.17
C GLY A 449 28.47 -17.34 27.81
N GLU A 450 28.44 -18.61 27.37
CA GLU A 450 29.30 -19.67 27.92
C GLU A 450 30.77 -19.59 27.44
N VAL A 451 31.07 -18.87 26.34
CA VAL A 451 32.44 -18.76 25.79
C VAL A 451 33.29 -17.69 26.53
N LYS A 452 32.70 -16.91 27.45
CA LYS A 452 33.43 -15.86 28.20
C LYS A 452 33.88 -16.25 29.61
N GLY A 453 33.61 -17.48 30.05
CA GLY A 453 34.00 -17.95 31.39
C GLY A 453 34.85 -19.22 31.31
N GLY A 454 36.13 -19.07 30.98
CA GLY A 454 37.05 -20.21 31.00
C GLY A 454 38.37 -19.91 30.31
N ASN A 455 39.23 -19.15 30.98
CA ASN A 455 40.65 -19.14 30.66
C ASN A 455 41.42 -19.31 31.99
N GLU A 456 41.86 -20.53 32.27
CA GLU A 456 43.16 -20.79 32.89
C GLU A 456 43.62 -22.24 32.63
N SER A 457 44.80 -22.32 31.97
CA SER A 457 45.82 -23.38 31.88
C SER A 457 45.50 -24.82 31.38
N VAL A 458 45.98 -25.08 30.15
CA VAL A 458 46.82 -26.19 29.63
C VAL A 458 46.78 -27.57 30.33
N ASP A 459 46.29 -28.59 29.61
CA ASP A 459 47.14 -29.75 29.26
C ASP A 459 46.64 -30.47 27.98
N ASP A 460 47.60 -31.03 27.25
CA ASP A 460 47.49 -31.56 25.89
C ASP A 460 47.03 -33.04 25.87
N GLN A 461 46.50 -33.45 24.71
CA GLN A 461 46.22 -34.83 24.28
C GLN A 461 45.01 -35.56 24.87
N SER A 462 43.86 -35.45 24.18
CA SER A 462 43.10 -36.60 23.62
C SER A 462 41.66 -36.21 23.26
N LYS A 463 41.38 -35.67 22.06
CA LYS A 463 39.98 -35.52 21.60
C LYS A 463 39.79 -35.44 20.08
N GLY A 464 40.45 -36.32 19.33
CA GLY A 464 40.28 -36.42 17.86
C GLY A 464 38.99 -37.05 17.34
N LYS A 465 37.98 -37.33 18.19
CA LYS A 465 36.72 -37.99 17.78
C LYS A 465 35.41 -37.31 18.22
N GLU A 466 35.42 -36.39 19.19
CA GLU A 466 34.18 -35.71 19.64
C GLU A 466 33.87 -34.39 18.89
N GLU A 467 34.83 -33.79 18.19
CA GLU A 467 34.63 -32.53 17.46
C GLU A 467 33.90 -32.72 16.11
N LYS A 468 33.95 -33.91 15.50
CA LYS A 468 33.20 -34.20 14.27
C LYS A 468 31.71 -34.44 14.52
N ASP A 469 31.35 -35.03 15.66
CA ASP A 469 29.95 -35.33 15.99
C ASP A 469 29.21 -34.08 16.50
N THR A 470 29.88 -33.20 17.24
CA THR A 470 29.32 -31.91 17.68
C THR A 470 29.10 -30.92 16.51
N CYS A 471 29.97 -30.94 15.49
CA CYS A 471 29.78 -30.17 14.26
C CYS A 471 28.64 -30.72 13.38
N ASN A 472 28.44 -32.04 13.35
CA ASN A 472 27.34 -32.69 12.64
C ASN A 472 25.98 -32.48 13.33
N ILE A 473 25.92 -32.50 14.67
CA ILE A 473 24.71 -32.24 15.46
C ILE A 473 24.27 -30.76 15.35
N SER A 474 25.22 -29.83 15.32
CA SER A 474 24.92 -28.41 15.13
C SER A 474 24.45 -28.09 13.70
N ARG A 475 25.04 -28.72 12.66
CA ARG A 475 24.55 -28.64 11.28
C ARG A 475 23.14 -29.23 11.13
N SER A 476 22.87 -30.42 11.66
CA SER A 476 21.56 -31.08 11.54
C SER A 476 20.45 -30.33 12.30
N LYS A 477 20.73 -29.77 13.48
CA LYS A 477 19.80 -28.89 14.22
C LYS A 477 19.51 -27.58 13.45
N THR A 478 20.51 -27.03 12.77
CA THR A 478 20.35 -25.79 11.98
C THR A 478 19.58 -26.04 10.68
N GLU A 479 19.80 -27.18 10.03
CA GLU A 479 19.04 -27.65 8.86
C GLU A 479 17.58 -27.98 9.22
N GLY A 480 17.34 -28.69 10.34
CA GLY A 480 15.99 -28.95 10.85
C GLY A 480 15.19 -27.67 11.15
N LYS A 481 15.83 -26.66 11.75
CA LYS A 481 15.22 -25.33 12.00
C LYS A 481 14.94 -24.55 10.71
N ARG A 482 15.82 -24.62 9.70
CA ARG A 482 15.58 -24.02 8.36
C ARG A 482 14.44 -24.71 7.62
N ASN A 483 14.37 -26.04 7.67
CA ASN A 483 13.32 -26.82 7.05
C ASN A 483 11.96 -26.54 7.69
N GLY A 484 11.90 -26.42 9.02
CA GLY A 484 10.69 -26.01 9.74
C GLY A 484 10.22 -24.60 9.38
N ALA A 485 11.12 -23.62 9.27
CA ALA A 485 10.78 -22.25 8.89
C ALA A 485 10.28 -22.14 7.43
N GLN A 486 10.87 -22.92 6.51
CA GLN A 486 10.43 -23.00 5.11
C GLN A 486 9.08 -23.72 4.99
N HIS A 487 8.82 -24.73 5.83
CA HIS A 487 7.54 -25.43 5.88
C HIS A 487 6.41 -24.48 6.33
N LEU A 488 6.62 -23.73 7.41
CA LEU A 488 5.66 -22.73 7.89
C LEU A 488 5.41 -21.62 6.87
N GLU A 489 6.45 -21.16 6.17
CA GLU A 489 6.29 -20.17 5.10
C GLU A 489 5.53 -20.73 3.89
N THR A 490 5.77 -21.99 3.55
CA THR A 490 5.03 -22.68 2.49
C THR A 490 3.55 -22.82 2.84
N GLU A 491 3.23 -23.11 4.10
CA GLU A 491 1.86 -23.22 4.61
C GLU A 491 1.15 -21.88 4.68
N ILE A 492 1.83 -20.82 5.14
CA ILE A 492 1.32 -19.44 5.08
C ILE A 492 1.00 -19.03 3.64
N GLU A 493 1.88 -19.36 2.69
CA GLU A 493 1.67 -19.06 1.28
C GLU A 493 0.53 -19.91 0.66
N LYS A 494 0.25 -21.13 1.14
CA LYS A 494 -0.91 -21.93 0.69
C LYS A 494 -2.25 -21.34 1.13
N LEU A 495 -2.26 -20.62 2.24
CA LEU A 495 -3.44 -19.95 2.78
C LEU A 495 -3.65 -18.54 2.21
N SER A 496 -2.77 -18.06 1.32
CA SER A 496 -2.91 -16.75 0.67
C SER A 496 -3.79 -16.86 -0.57
N ILE A 497 -5.04 -16.42 -0.44
CA ILE A 497 -6.05 -16.39 -1.51
C ILE A 497 -5.70 -15.32 -2.55
N CYS A 498 -5.35 -14.11 -2.10
CA CYS A 498 -4.85 -13.09 -3.01
C CYS A 498 -3.33 -13.22 -3.08
N SER A 499 -2.81 -13.64 -4.24
CA SER A 499 -1.40 -13.47 -4.54
C SER A 499 -1.13 -11.97 -4.57
N SER A 500 -0.46 -11.42 -3.55
CA SER A 500 -0.06 -10.02 -3.58
C SER A 500 0.99 -9.82 -4.68
N PRO A 501 0.98 -8.70 -5.42
CA PRO A 501 2.01 -8.45 -6.41
C PRO A 501 3.39 -8.46 -5.74
N ILE A 502 4.35 -9.17 -6.33
CA ILE A 502 5.72 -9.34 -5.85
C ILE A 502 6.40 -7.97 -5.69
N GLY A 503 6.10 -7.06 -6.61
CA GLY A 503 6.61 -5.70 -6.60
C GLY A 503 6.23 -4.93 -7.86
N LYS A 504 6.80 -3.73 -7.98
CA LYS A 504 6.63 -2.84 -9.13
C LYS A 504 7.98 -2.53 -9.76
N ASP A 505 8.02 -2.32 -11.07
CA ASP A 505 9.22 -1.82 -11.76
C ASP A 505 9.23 -0.29 -11.91
N ARG A 506 10.20 0.23 -12.68
CA ARG A 506 10.34 1.67 -12.95
C ARG A 506 9.11 2.29 -13.64
N HIS A 507 8.37 1.50 -14.42
CA HIS A 507 7.18 1.91 -15.17
C HIS A 507 5.88 1.63 -14.42
N TYR A 508 5.96 1.26 -13.13
CA TYR A 508 4.81 0.89 -12.29
C TYR A 508 4.09 -0.40 -12.70
N ASN A 509 4.69 -1.22 -13.56
CA ASN A 509 4.14 -2.54 -13.88
C ASN A 509 4.22 -3.44 -12.66
N ARG A 510 3.15 -4.18 -12.38
CA ARG A 510 3.01 -5.09 -11.23
C ARG A 510 3.36 -6.51 -11.65
N TYR A 511 4.18 -7.17 -10.84
CA TYR A 511 4.62 -8.55 -11.11
C TYR A 511 3.85 -9.51 -10.21
N TRP A 512 3.28 -10.55 -10.78
CA TRP A 512 2.42 -11.52 -10.11
C TRP A 512 2.94 -12.94 -10.34
N PHE A 513 2.99 -13.77 -9.30
CA PHE A 513 3.38 -15.18 -9.44
C PHE A 513 2.31 -16.08 -8.83
N PHE A 514 1.64 -16.84 -9.70
CA PHE A 514 0.66 -17.84 -9.31
C PHE A 514 1.33 -19.20 -9.30
N ARG A 515 1.53 -19.79 -8.12
CA ARG A 515 2.18 -21.11 -7.96
C ARG A 515 1.53 -22.21 -8.80
N ARG A 516 0.21 -22.14 -9.00
CA ARG A 516 -0.57 -23.16 -9.72
C ARG A 516 -0.32 -23.14 -11.22
N GLU A 517 -0.12 -21.97 -11.81
CA GLU A 517 0.15 -21.84 -13.24
C GLU A 517 1.66 -21.88 -13.54
N GLY A 518 2.51 -21.45 -12.61
CA GLY A 518 3.95 -21.54 -12.78
C GLY A 518 4.49 -20.64 -13.89
N ARG A 519 3.90 -19.45 -14.04
CA ARG A 519 4.35 -18.35 -14.90
C ARG A 519 4.49 -17.09 -14.07
N LEU A 520 5.37 -16.18 -14.49
CA LEU A 520 5.51 -14.85 -13.89
C LEU A 520 4.75 -13.85 -14.74
N PHE A 521 3.63 -13.35 -14.24
CA PHE A 521 2.78 -12.40 -14.96
C PHE A 521 3.18 -10.96 -14.66
N VAL A 522 2.96 -10.10 -15.65
CA VAL A 522 3.23 -8.67 -15.58
C VAL A 522 1.98 -7.93 -16.02
N GLU A 523 1.48 -7.09 -15.14
CA GLU A 523 0.33 -6.23 -15.36
C GLU A 523 0.83 -4.78 -15.51
N SER A 524 0.35 -4.09 -16.53
CA SER A 524 0.65 -2.67 -16.75
C SER A 524 0.12 -1.79 -15.62
N ALA A 525 0.71 -0.60 -15.46
CA ALA A 525 0.32 0.37 -14.44
C ALA A 525 -1.18 0.73 -14.49
N ASP A 526 -1.75 0.76 -15.70
CA ASP A 526 -3.15 1.08 -16.00
C ASP A 526 -4.09 -0.13 -16.00
N SER A 527 -3.59 -1.33 -15.68
CA SER A 527 -4.34 -2.60 -15.69
C SER A 527 -4.91 -3.02 -17.06
N ARG A 528 -4.55 -2.35 -18.15
CA ARG A 528 -5.09 -2.66 -19.49
C ARG A 528 -4.30 -3.70 -20.25
N GLU A 529 -3.03 -3.86 -19.91
CA GLU A 529 -2.13 -4.80 -20.57
C GLU A 529 -1.60 -5.84 -19.60
N TRP A 530 -1.63 -7.09 -20.04
CA TRP A 530 -1.05 -8.23 -19.34
C TRP A 530 -0.07 -8.96 -20.26
N GLY A 531 1.00 -9.46 -19.66
CA GLY A 531 2.00 -10.30 -20.28
C GLY A 531 2.60 -11.28 -19.28
N TYR A 532 3.46 -12.19 -19.73
CA TYR A 532 4.11 -13.13 -18.83
C TYR A 532 5.49 -13.59 -19.31
N TYR A 533 6.25 -14.12 -18.35
CA TYR A 533 7.47 -14.90 -18.57
C TYR A 533 7.21 -16.36 -18.19
N SER A 534 7.76 -17.27 -18.98
CA SER A 534 7.51 -18.71 -18.92
C SER A 534 8.77 -19.57 -18.85
N THR A 535 9.93 -18.98 -19.13
CA THR A 535 11.22 -19.66 -19.12
C THR A 535 12.12 -19.14 -18.00
N LYS A 536 13.10 -19.95 -17.60
CA LYS A 536 14.08 -19.54 -16.60
C LYS A 536 15.01 -18.46 -17.16
N GLU A 537 15.33 -18.56 -18.44
CA GLU A 537 16.18 -17.64 -19.16
C GLU A 537 15.56 -16.23 -19.19
N GLU A 538 14.24 -16.13 -19.40
CA GLU A 538 13.49 -14.88 -19.28
C GLU A 538 13.51 -14.31 -17.86
N LEU A 539 13.39 -15.16 -16.84
CA LEU A 539 13.50 -14.74 -15.44
C LEU A 539 14.90 -14.20 -15.12
N ASP A 540 15.95 -14.87 -15.59
CA ASP A 540 17.35 -14.47 -15.40
C ASP A 540 17.65 -13.14 -16.11
N ALA A 541 17.14 -12.98 -17.33
CA ALA A 541 17.24 -11.73 -18.09
C ALA A 541 16.46 -10.59 -17.42
N LEU A 542 15.28 -10.87 -16.85
CA LEU A 542 14.53 -9.89 -16.05
C LEU A 542 15.33 -9.46 -14.83
N MET A 543 15.85 -10.41 -14.04
CA MET A 543 16.65 -10.15 -12.83
C MET A 543 17.91 -9.32 -13.12
N SER A 544 18.51 -9.56 -14.28
CA SER A 544 19.68 -8.84 -14.77
C SER A 544 19.34 -7.44 -15.29
N SER A 545 18.10 -7.20 -15.74
CA SER A 545 17.64 -5.88 -16.21
C SER A 545 17.22 -4.90 -15.09
N LEU A 546 16.98 -5.39 -13.87
CA LEU A 546 16.46 -4.56 -12.75
C LEU A 546 17.55 -3.68 -12.12
N ASN A 547 17.28 -2.38 -12.06
CA ASN A 547 18.21 -1.39 -11.54
C ASN A 547 18.01 -1.13 -10.04
N ILE A 548 18.93 -1.69 -9.23
CA ILE A 548 18.94 -1.51 -7.77
C ILE A 548 19.20 -0.07 -7.30
N LYS A 549 19.58 0.85 -8.19
CA LYS A 549 19.65 2.28 -7.90
C LYS A 549 18.25 2.89 -7.70
N GLY A 550 17.21 2.29 -8.29
CA GLY A 550 15.80 2.64 -8.09
C GLY A 550 15.21 2.09 -6.79
N ILE A 551 14.21 2.74 -6.20
CA ILE A 551 13.51 2.28 -4.99
C ILE A 551 12.63 1.06 -5.30
N ARG A 552 11.85 1.12 -6.40
CA ARG A 552 10.86 0.11 -6.79
C ARG A 552 11.55 -1.14 -7.33
N GLU A 553 12.47 -0.99 -8.28
CA GLU A 553 13.23 -2.10 -8.87
C GLU A 553 14.16 -2.76 -7.85
N ARG A 554 14.72 -2.02 -6.88
CA ARG A 554 15.42 -2.63 -5.74
C ARG A 554 14.49 -3.47 -4.88
N ALA A 555 13.29 -2.98 -4.57
CA ALA A 555 12.32 -3.72 -3.78
C ALA A 555 11.85 -4.98 -4.52
N LEU A 556 11.54 -4.85 -5.82
CA LEU A 556 11.17 -5.95 -6.70
C LEU A 556 12.29 -6.99 -6.80
N LYS A 557 13.53 -6.58 -7.07
CA LYS A 557 14.67 -7.49 -7.16
C LYS A 557 14.89 -8.25 -5.86
N ARG A 558 14.82 -7.58 -4.71
CA ARG A 558 14.91 -8.24 -3.39
C ARG A 558 13.83 -9.28 -3.14
N GLN A 559 12.61 -9.07 -3.63
CA GLN A 559 11.53 -10.05 -3.49
C GLN A 559 11.70 -11.20 -4.49
N LEU A 560 12.07 -10.90 -5.73
CA LEU A 560 12.38 -11.93 -6.73
C LEU A 560 13.58 -12.79 -6.31
N ASP A 561 14.64 -12.23 -5.73
CA ASP A 561 15.80 -12.98 -5.20
C ASP A 561 15.36 -14.01 -4.14
N LYS A 562 14.46 -13.62 -3.23
CA LYS A 562 13.92 -14.54 -2.21
C LYS A 562 13.10 -15.67 -2.81
N LEU A 563 12.36 -15.37 -3.88
CA LEU A 563 11.49 -16.33 -4.55
C LEU A 563 12.18 -17.06 -5.70
N TYR A 564 13.41 -16.69 -6.07
CA TYR A 564 14.07 -17.10 -7.29
C TYR A 564 14.17 -18.62 -7.41
N ILE A 565 14.65 -19.31 -6.37
CA ILE A 565 14.76 -20.77 -6.35
C ILE A 565 13.39 -21.43 -6.52
N LYS A 566 12.35 -20.87 -5.88
CA LYS A 566 10.98 -21.39 -6.00
C LYS A 566 10.43 -21.20 -7.42
N ILE A 567 10.55 -19.99 -7.98
CA ILE A 567 10.04 -19.64 -9.31
C ILE A 567 10.79 -20.41 -10.39
N SER A 568 12.12 -20.43 -10.37
CA SER A 568 12.96 -21.13 -11.36
C SER A 568 12.67 -22.63 -11.39
N ASN A 569 12.58 -23.30 -10.23
CA ASN A 569 12.23 -24.72 -10.15
C ASN A 569 10.86 -25.01 -10.77
N VAL A 570 9.88 -24.14 -10.56
CA VAL A 570 8.53 -24.30 -11.12
C VAL A 570 8.53 -24.07 -12.64
N LEU A 571 9.23 -23.04 -13.12
CA LEU A 571 9.38 -22.75 -14.56
C LEU A 571 10.10 -23.90 -15.28
N GLU A 572 11.20 -24.41 -14.72
CA GLU A 572 11.94 -25.55 -15.28
C GLU A 572 11.09 -26.82 -15.30
N LYS A 573 10.36 -27.11 -14.22
CA LYS A 573 9.46 -28.26 -14.15
C LYS A 573 8.39 -28.16 -15.24
N ARG A 574 7.76 -27.00 -15.41
CA ARG A 574 6.75 -26.78 -16.44
C ARG A 574 7.34 -26.91 -17.85
N SER A 575 8.50 -26.33 -18.10
CA SER A 575 9.20 -26.45 -19.39
C SER A 575 9.49 -27.92 -19.74
N LYS A 576 9.96 -28.71 -18.76
CA LYS A 576 10.14 -30.16 -18.89
C LYS A 576 8.83 -30.90 -19.14
N GLU A 577 7.75 -30.54 -18.47
CA GLU A 577 6.42 -31.14 -18.71
C GLU A 577 5.88 -30.84 -20.11
N ILE A 578 6.05 -29.60 -20.60
CA ILE A 578 5.63 -29.20 -21.94
C ILE A 578 6.44 -29.95 -23.01
N THR A 579 7.76 -30.00 -22.87
CA THR A 579 8.63 -30.75 -23.79
C THR A 579 8.33 -32.25 -23.78
N ASN A 580 8.11 -32.84 -22.60
CA ASN A 580 7.69 -34.24 -22.49
C ASN A 580 6.33 -34.50 -23.15
N LYS A 581 5.35 -33.59 -23.00
CA LYS A 581 4.05 -33.69 -23.68
C LYS A 581 4.21 -33.61 -25.19
N LEU A 582 5.01 -32.67 -25.69
CA LEU A 582 5.30 -32.54 -27.13
C LEU A 582 5.99 -33.78 -27.69
N LEU A 583 6.97 -34.33 -26.97
CA LEU A 583 7.65 -35.58 -27.36
C LEU A 583 6.69 -36.78 -27.35
N LEU A 584 5.79 -36.84 -26.36
CA LEU A 584 4.79 -37.90 -26.30
C LEU A 584 3.78 -37.77 -27.44
N GLU A 585 3.32 -36.55 -27.75
CA GLU A 585 2.43 -36.27 -28.87
C GLU A 585 3.11 -36.61 -30.20
N GLU A 586 4.37 -36.21 -30.40
CA GLU A 586 5.15 -36.54 -31.59
C GLU A 586 5.38 -38.06 -31.71
N ALA A 587 5.69 -38.75 -30.61
CA ALA A 587 5.84 -40.20 -30.58
C ALA A 587 4.51 -40.92 -30.87
N VAL A 588 3.38 -40.38 -30.40
CA VAL A 588 2.04 -40.89 -30.71
C VAL A 588 1.69 -40.64 -32.16
N LEU A 589 1.99 -39.46 -32.72
CA LEU A 589 1.78 -39.15 -34.14
C LEU A 589 2.56 -40.15 -35.01
N ARG A 590 3.84 -40.39 -34.69
CA ARG A 590 4.69 -41.39 -35.36
C ARG A 590 4.13 -42.81 -35.26
N ARG A 591 3.54 -43.20 -34.11
CA ARG A 591 2.89 -44.51 -33.92
C ARG A 591 1.55 -44.61 -34.65
N SER A 592 0.77 -43.53 -34.71
CA SER A 592 -0.52 -43.42 -35.41
C SER A 592 -0.36 -43.42 -36.95
N THR A 593 0.76 -42.91 -37.47
CA THR A 593 1.12 -43.13 -38.89
C THR A 593 1.48 -44.59 -39.19
N ARG A 594 1.92 -45.36 -38.19
CA ARG A 594 2.29 -46.78 -38.32
C ARG A 594 1.12 -47.75 -38.09
N VAL A 595 0.13 -47.34 -37.29
CA VAL A 595 -1.07 -48.10 -36.94
C VAL A 595 -2.24 -47.13 -37.10
N ARG A 596 -3.20 -47.39 -38.01
CA ARG A 596 -4.44 -46.59 -38.18
C ARG A 596 -5.28 -46.55 -36.89
N ALA A 597 -4.80 -45.83 -35.89
CA ALA A 597 -5.48 -45.57 -34.63
C ALA A 597 -6.21 -44.24 -34.77
N GLN A 598 -7.41 -44.14 -34.19
CA GLN A 598 -8.20 -42.92 -34.21
C GLN A 598 -7.42 -41.73 -33.63
N PRO A 599 -7.58 -40.51 -34.16
CA PRO A 599 -6.94 -39.32 -33.61
C PRO A 599 -7.33 -39.17 -32.13
N ARG A 600 -6.34 -39.04 -31.24
CA ARG A 600 -6.62 -38.60 -29.86
C ARG A 600 -7.15 -37.17 -29.90
N ASP A 601 -8.05 -36.85 -28.99
CA ASP A 601 -8.66 -35.52 -28.90
C ASP A 601 -7.60 -34.42 -28.70
N ASN A 602 -7.81 -33.29 -29.35
CA ASN A 602 -6.92 -32.13 -29.25
C ASN A 602 -6.84 -31.65 -27.78
N PRO A 603 -5.65 -31.50 -27.19
CA PRO A 603 -5.49 -31.00 -25.82
C PRO A 603 -6.17 -29.65 -25.57
N SER A 604 -6.30 -28.80 -26.59
CA SER A 604 -7.02 -27.53 -26.49
C SER A 604 -8.53 -27.70 -26.32
N MET A 605 -9.07 -28.91 -26.51
CA MET A 605 -10.47 -29.28 -26.35
C MET A 605 -10.72 -30.09 -25.06
N ALA A 606 -9.71 -30.24 -24.19
CA ALA A 606 -9.83 -31.00 -22.94
C ALA A 606 -10.97 -30.49 -22.04
N PHE A 607 -11.20 -29.17 -22.03
CA PHE A 607 -12.29 -28.52 -21.29
C PHE A 607 -13.69 -29.04 -21.68
N LEU A 608 -13.89 -29.54 -22.91
CA LEU A 608 -15.17 -30.13 -23.33
C LEU A 608 -15.48 -31.45 -22.63
N LYS A 609 -14.44 -32.14 -22.14
CA LYS A 609 -14.54 -33.41 -21.39
C LYS A 609 -14.48 -33.21 -19.89
N TYR A 610 -14.63 -31.96 -19.41
CA TYR A 610 -14.63 -31.67 -17.99
C TYR A 610 -15.77 -32.44 -17.29
N VAL A 611 -15.43 -33.13 -16.21
CA VAL A 611 -16.37 -33.86 -15.34
C VAL A 611 -16.14 -33.39 -13.92
N ASN A 612 -17.21 -32.88 -13.29
CA ASN A 612 -17.15 -32.39 -11.92
C ASN A 612 -17.17 -33.56 -10.92
N LYS A 613 -15.97 -34.05 -10.57
CA LYS A 613 -15.78 -35.20 -9.66
C LYS A 613 -16.29 -35.00 -8.23
N TRP A 614 -16.67 -33.77 -7.86
CA TRP A 614 -17.14 -33.47 -6.51
C TRP A 614 -18.68 -33.46 -6.41
N LYS A 615 -19.41 -33.54 -7.53
CA LYS A 615 -20.86 -33.76 -7.53
C LYS A 615 -21.27 -35.21 -7.27
N ASP A 616 -20.39 -36.17 -7.55
CA ASP A 616 -20.68 -37.60 -7.50
C ASP A 616 -20.37 -38.25 -6.12
N ASN A 617 -20.00 -37.47 -5.11
CA ASN A 617 -19.68 -37.93 -3.74
C ASN A 617 -20.56 -37.27 -2.68
#